data_AF-A0A484Y584-F1
#
_entry.id   AF-A0A484Y584-F1
#
_cell.length_a   1.000
_cell.length_b   1.000
_cell.length_c   1.000
_cell.angle_alpha   90.00
_cell.angle_beta   90.00
_cell.angle_gamma   90.00
#
_symmetry.space_group_name_H-M   'P 1'
#
loop_
_entity.id
_entity.type
_entity.pdbx_description
1 polymer ?
#
loop_
_entity_poly.entity_id
_entity_poly.type
_entity_poly.pdbx_seq_one_letter_code
_entity_poly.pdbx_strand_id
1 'polypeptide(L)' 'MIPPVVWAHDGERDHPTIALIHKSLIPALQDYLAAGERRVMVFMRQSGGHSVDFSDLKSAFVNVNTLEDLLTMQEKK' A
#
# COMPACT_ATOMS: atom_id res chain seq x y z
N MET A 1 14.74 0.87 15.13
CA MET A 1 13.54 1.69 15.37
C MET A 1 12.42 1.10 14.55
N ILE A 2 11.24 0.86 15.13
CA ILE A 2 10.10 0.32 14.38
C ILE A 2 9.51 1.47 13.53
N PRO A 3 9.39 1.32 12.20
CA PRO A 3 8.79 2.35 11.36
C PRO A 3 7.31 2.57 11.76
N PRO A 4 6.81 3.82 11.74
CA PRO A 4 5.41 4.09 12.07
C PRO A 4 4.45 3.71 10.93
N VAL A 5 4.97 3.39 9.74
CA VAL A 5 4.22 2.87 8.60
C VAL A 5 5.07 1.89 7.79
N VAL A 6 4.47 0.77 7.38
CA VAL A 6 5.01 -0.15 6.38
C VAL A 6 3.90 -0.57 5.42
N TRP A 7 4.27 -0.93 4.19
CA TRP A 7 3.32 -1.39 3.16
C TRP A 7 3.83 -2.66 2.47
N ALA A 8 2.94 -3.41 1.83
CA ALA A 8 3.32 -4.62 1.10
C ALA A 8 3.98 -4.31 -0.25
N HIS A 9 4.98 -5.12 -0.63
CA HIS A 9 5.54 -5.17 -1.98
C HIS A 9 5.49 -6.62 -2.47
N ASP A 10 4.86 -6.87 -3.61
CA ASP A 10 4.56 -8.23 -4.11
C ASP A 10 5.70 -8.87 -4.92
N GLY A 11 6.87 -8.23 -4.94
CA GLY A 11 8.03 -8.61 -5.75
C GLY A 11 8.13 -7.85 -7.07
N GLU A 12 7.04 -7.23 -7.55
CA GLU A 12 7.03 -6.41 -8.77
C GLU A 12 6.64 -4.96 -8.52
N ARG A 13 5.74 -4.70 -7.58
CA ARG A 13 5.25 -3.35 -7.27
C ARG A 13 4.89 -3.16 -5.80
N ASP A 14 4.90 -1.88 -5.41
CA ASP A 14 4.38 -1.42 -4.12
C ASP A 14 2.83 -1.50 -4.10
N HIS A 15 2.28 -1.94 -2.96
CA HIS A 15 0.85 -1.88 -2.63
C HIS A 15 0.61 -0.98 -1.42
N PRO A 16 0.73 0.36 -1.58
CA PRO A 16 0.71 1.28 -0.45
C PRO A 16 -0.59 1.30 0.34
N THR A 17 -1.72 0.92 -0.24
CA THR A 17 -3.00 0.88 0.49
C THR A 17 -3.16 -0.40 1.32
N ILE A 18 -2.27 -1.38 1.15
CA ILE A 18 -2.15 -2.55 2.02
C ILE A 18 -0.99 -2.27 2.98
N ALA A 19 -1.31 -1.58 4.06
CA ALA A 19 -0.33 -1.02 4.98
C ALA A 19 -0.69 -1.22 6.45
N LEU A 20 0.34 -1.36 7.28
CA LEU A 20 0.24 -1.23 8.73
C LEU A 20 0.67 0.18 9.11
N ILE A 21 -0.21 0.93 9.76
CA ILE A 21 0.00 2.34 10.09
C ILE A 21 -0.25 2.56 11.58
N HIS A 22 0.72 3.15 12.28
CA HIS A 22 0.58 3.54 13.67
C HIS A 22 -0.20 4.86 13.82
N LYS A 23 -1.10 4.93 14.81
CA LYS A 23 -1.98 6.09 15.05
C LYS A 23 -1.25 7.41 15.33
N SER A 24 0.04 7.36 15.66
CA SER A 24 0.86 8.58 15.83
C SER A 24 0.98 9.40 14.54
N LEU A 25 0.69 8.83 13.37
CA LEU A 25 0.72 9.53 12.09
C LEU A 25 -0.57 10.31 11.78
N ILE A 26 -1.61 10.24 12.62
CA ILE A 26 -2.87 10.97 12.39
C ILE A 26 -2.64 12.48 12.19
N PRO A 27 -1.90 13.20 13.07
CA PRO A 27 -1.69 14.64 12.87
C PRO A 27 -0.95 14.94 11.57
N ALA A 28 0.11 14.18 11.26
CA ALA A 28 0.87 14.36 10.02
C ALA A 28 0.03 14.12 8.77
N LEU A 29 -0.88 13.13 8.80
CA LEU A 29 -1.79 12.86 7.69
C LEU A 29 -2.82 13.99 7.51
N GLN A 30 -3.35 14.53 8.61
CA GLN A 30 -4.28 15.67 8.56
C GLN A 30 -3.60 16.90 7.94
N ASP A 31 -2.39 17.23 8.37
CA ASP A 31 -1.62 18.35 7.82
C ASP A 31 -1.31 18.14 6.33
N TYR A 32 -0.91 16.92 5.95
CA TYR A 32 -0.62 16.56 4.56
C TYR A 32 -1.85 16.76 3.66
N LEU A 33 -3.01 16.28 4.09
CA LEU A 33 -4.27 16.44 3.34
C LEU A 33 -4.75 17.89 3.32
N ALA A 34 -4.59 18.63 4.42
CA ALA A 34 -4.96 20.05 4.51
C ALA A 34 -4.13 20.94 3.58
N ALA A 35 -2.88 20.55 3.30
CA ALA A 35 -2.03 21.18 2.30
C ALA A 35 -2.44 20.86 0.83
N GLY A 36 -3.50 20.06 0.62
CA GLY A 36 -3.99 19.65 -0.70
C GLY A 36 -3.19 18.50 -1.33
N GLU A 37 -2.29 17.88 -0.58
CA GLU A 37 -1.52 16.74 -1.06
C GLU A 37 -2.35 15.45 -1.06
N ARG A 38 -2.04 14.56 -2.00
CA ARG A 38 -2.80 13.31 -2.23
C ARG A 38 -1.94 12.11 -2.64
N ARG A 39 -0.61 12.27 -2.65
CA ARG A 39 0.32 11.24 -3.15
C ARG A 39 0.68 10.28 -2.01
N VAL A 40 0.01 9.14 -1.96
CA VAL A 40 0.15 8.15 -0.86
C VAL A 40 1.61 7.76 -0.60
N MET A 41 2.36 7.37 -1.64
CA MET A 41 3.76 6.95 -1.49
C MET A 41 4.68 8.06 -0.96
N VAL A 42 4.39 9.33 -1.30
CA VAL A 42 5.17 10.47 -0.80
C VAL A 42 4.97 10.61 0.70
N PHE A 43 3.72 10.58 1.17
CA PHE A 43 3.40 10.61 2.60
C PHE A 43 4.05 9.46 3.38
N MET A 44 4.00 8.24 2.84
CA MET A 44 4.59 7.06 3.49
C MET A 44 6.10 7.17 3.64
N ARG A 45 6.80 7.60 2.59
CA ARG A 45 8.26 7.81 2.64
C ARG A 45 8.64 8.97 3.57
N GLN A 46 7.89 10.07 3.55
CA GLN A 46 8.09 11.21 4.46
C GLN A 46 7.88 10.83 5.93
N SER A 47 6.99 9.87 6.19
CA SER A 47 6.72 9.31 7.53
C SER A 47 7.78 8.29 7.99
N GLY A 48 8.86 8.09 7.23
CA GLY A 48 9.94 7.14 7.56
C GLY A 48 9.59 5.67 7.33
N GLY A 49 8.58 5.40 6.48
CA GLY A 49 8.17 4.04 6.16
C GLY A 49 9.01 3.34 5.08
N HIS A 50 8.81 2.04 4.98
CA HIS A 50 9.38 1.19 3.93
C HIS A 50 8.44 0.04 3.55
N SER A 51 8.73 -0.59 2.41
CA SER A 51 8.05 -1.78 1.93
C SER A 51 8.49 -3.03 2.69
N VAL A 52 7.55 -3.97 2.90
CA VAL A 52 7.79 -5.33 3.37
C VAL A 52 7.62 -6.27 2.19
N ASP A 53 8.57 -7.18 2.01
CA ASP A 53 8.59 -8.12 0.89
C ASP A 53 7.57 -9.26 1.11
N PHE A 54 6.74 -9.49 0.08
CA PHE A 54 5.78 -10.59 -0.04
C PHE A 54 5.90 -11.27 -1.42
N SER A 55 7.09 -11.26 -2.01
CA SER A 55 7.36 -11.88 -3.31
C SER A 55 7.03 -13.38 -3.37
N ASP A 56 7.08 -14.08 -2.23
CA ASP A 56 6.67 -15.47 -2.07
C ASP A 56 5.14 -15.67 -2.13
N LEU A 57 4.36 -14.61 -1.93
CA LEU A 57 2.89 -14.61 -1.89
C LEU A 57 2.28 -13.67 -2.94
N LYS A 58 2.96 -13.43 -4.06
CA LYS A 58 2.53 -12.49 -5.12
C LYS A 58 1.05 -12.60 -5.51
N SER A 59 0.51 -13.82 -5.65
CA SER A 59 -0.89 -14.05 -6.04
C SER A 59 -1.92 -13.55 -5.04
N ALA A 60 -1.54 -13.33 -3.77
CA ALA A 60 -2.41 -12.79 -2.73
C ALA A 60 -2.69 -11.29 -2.89
N PHE A 61 -1.93 -10.59 -3.75
CA PHE A 61 -2.02 -9.13 -3.95
C PHE A 61 -2.61 -8.73 -5.31
N VAL A 62 -3.28 -9.67 -6.00
CA VAL A 62 -3.96 -9.36 -7.27
C VAL A 62 -5.16 -8.46 -7.01
N ASN A 63 -5.20 -7.31 -7.70
CA ASN A 63 -6.33 -6.38 -7.67
C ASN A 63 -7.28 -6.66 -8.83
N VAL A 64 -8.58 -6.68 -8.56
CA VAL A 64 -9.64 -6.70 -9.57
C VAL A 64 -10.10 -5.25 -9.80
N ASN A 65 -9.69 -4.65 -10.91
CA ASN A 65 -10.06 -3.28 -11.27
C ASN A 65 -11.22 -3.26 -12.27
N THR A 66 -11.33 -4.28 -13.12
CA THR A 66 -12.41 -4.42 -14.10
C THR A 66 -13.14 -5.76 -13.99
N LEU A 67 -14.24 -5.90 -14.74
CA LEU A 67 -14.98 -7.16 -14.80
C LEU A 67 -14.16 -8.26 -15.53
N GLU A 68 -13.37 -7.87 -16.52
CA GLU A 68 -12.47 -8.76 -17.25
C GLU A 68 -11.39 -9.34 -16.33
N ASP A 69 -10.86 -8.56 -15.38
CA ASP A 69 -9.95 -9.05 -14.34
C ASP A 69 -10.61 -10.19 -13.54
N LEU A 70 -11.87 -9.98 -13.13
CA LEU A 70 -12.63 -10.96 -12.34
C LEU A 70 -12.86 -12.26 -13.10
N LEU A 71 -13.25 -12.17 -14.38
CA LEU A 71 -13.48 -13.35 -15.23
C LEU A 71 -12.19 -14.15 -15.43
N THR A 72 -11.08 -13.47 -15.70
CA THR A 72 -9.75 -14.10 -15.85
C THR A 72 -9.33 -14.87 -14.59
N MET A 73 -9.71 -14.39 -13.40
CA MET A 73 -9.43 -15.09 -12.14
C MET A 73 -10.33 -16.30 -11.91
N GLN A 74 -11.56 -16.31 -12.42
CA GLN A 74 -12.47 -17.46 -12.33
C GLN A 74 -12.03 -18.61 -13.24
N GLU A 75 -11.46 -18.32 -14.40
CA GLU A 75 -10.94 -19.33 -15.34
C GLU A 75 -9.65 -20.02 -14.86
N LYS A 76 -8.92 -19.38 -13.94
CA LYS A 76 -7.67 -19.91 -13.35
C LYS A 76 -7.90 -20.78 -12.10
N LYS A 77 -9.17 -21.05 -11.74
CA LYS A 77 -9.57 -21.92 -10.63
C LYS A 77 -9.75 -23.35 -11.10
#